data_AF-A0A9P9ICJ4-F1
#
_entry.id   AF-A0A9P9ICJ4-F1
#
_cell.length_a   1.000
_cell.length_b   1.000
_cell.length_c   1.000
_cell.angle_alpha   90.00
_cell.angle_beta   90.00
_cell.angle_gamma   90.00
#
_symmetry.space_group_name_H-M   'P 1'
#
loop_
_entity.id
_entity.type
_entity.pdbx_description
1 polymer ?
#
loop_
_entity_poly.entity_id
_entity_poly.type
_entity_poly.pdbx_seq_one_letter_code
_entity_poly.pdbx_strand_id
1 'polypeptide(L)' 'MILSDLPIKLHQLIFSHVELIEEVICLGLTSRHFWNVGRERMHDIYASFLGRWAHKNIVCVGDDVQPDPVS' A
#
# COMPACT_ATOMS: atom_id res chain seq x y z
N MET A 1 -11.98 27.25 -4.74
CA MET A 1 -11.80 26.01 -5.54
C MET A 1 -11.36 24.94 -4.56
N ILE A 2 -12.22 23.95 -4.30
CA ILE A 2 -11.90 22.88 -3.36
C ILE A 2 -11.19 21.79 -4.15
N LEU A 3 -10.21 21.11 -3.56
CA LEU A 3 -9.46 20.04 -4.24
C LEU A 3 -10.41 18.97 -4.82
N SER A 4 -11.56 18.75 -4.19
CA SER A 4 -12.62 17.84 -4.62
C SER A 4 -13.29 18.22 -5.95
N ASP A 5 -13.19 19.47 -6.39
CA ASP A 5 -13.82 19.96 -7.63
C ASP A 5 -12.97 19.69 -8.88
N LEU A 6 -11.72 19.24 -8.69
CA LEU A 6 -10.83 18.90 -9.79
C LEU A 6 -11.35 17.65 -10.54
N PRO A 7 -11.08 17.51 -11.84
CA PRO A 7 -11.33 16.27 -12.56
C PRO A 7 -10.57 15.08 -11.97
N ILE A 8 -11.20 13.90 -11.99
CA ILE A 8 -10.65 12.63 -11.47
C ILE A 8 -9.23 12.32 -11.95
N LYS A 9 -8.88 12.69 -13.19
CA LYS A 9 -7.55 12.50 -13.77
C LYS A 9 -6.47 13.30 -13.02
N LEU A 10 -6.80 14.49 -12.52
CA LEU A 10 -5.86 15.29 -11.74
C LEU A 10 -5.68 14.70 -10.35
N HIS A 11 -6.73 14.14 -9.75
CA HIS A 11 -6.57 13.39 -8.50
C HIS A 11 -5.68 12.16 -8.69
N GLN A 12 -5.92 11.36 -9.73
CA GLN A 12 -5.05 10.23 -10.06
C GLN A 12 -3.60 10.67 -10.26
N LEU A 13 -3.37 11.80 -10.95
CA LEU A 13 -2.03 12.35 -11.12
C LEU A 13 -1.40 12.73 -9.77
N ILE A 14 -2.13 13.44 -8.89
CA ILE A 14 -1.66 13.77 -7.55
C ILE A 14 -1.27 12.50 -6.79
N PHE A 15 -2.15 11.50 -6.74
CA PHE A 15 -1.91 10.22 -6.07
C PHE A 15 -0.72 9.46 -6.68
N SER A 16 -0.46 9.59 -7.97
CA SER A 16 0.68 8.94 -8.63
C SER A 16 2.04 9.51 -8.17
N HIS A 17 2.06 10.76 -7.72
CA HIS A 17 3.25 11.43 -7.17
C HIS A 17 3.45 11.19 -5.66
N VAL A 18 2.48 10.59 -4.98
CA VAL A 18 2.63 10.20 -3.58
C VAL A 18 3.32 8.83 -3.53
N GLU A 19 4.51 8.81 -2.93
CA GLU A 19 5.34 7.60 -2.83
C GLU A 19 5.07 6.82 -1.54
N LEU A 20 4.76 7.53 -0.45
CA LEU A 20 4.52 6.93 0.86
C LEU A 20 3.08 6.45 0.99
N ILE A 21 2.92 5.19 1.41
CA ILE A 21 1.60 4.57 1.58
C ILE A 21 0.79 5.27 2.67
N GLU A 22 1.46 5.74 3.73
CA GLU A 22 0.86 6.46 4.84
C GLU A 22 0.21 7.77 4.37
N GLU A 23 0.86 8.48 3.45
CA GLU A 23 0.34 9.72 2.87
C GLU A 23 -0.87 9.46 1.97
N VAL A 24 -0.83 8.38 1.17
CA VAL A 24 -1.96 7.93 0.34
C VAL A 24 -3.17 7.60 1.21
N ILE A 25 -2.95 6.90 2.33
CA ILE A 25 -4.01 6.55 3.30
C ILE A 25 -4.56 7.81 3.96
N CYS A 26 -3.70 8.68 4.49
CA CYS A 26 -4.10 9.94 5.12
C CYS A 26 -4.95 10.80 4.18
N LEU A 27 -4.53 10.95 2.91
CA LEU A 27 -5.29 11.71 1.92
C LEU A 27 -6.64 11.06 1.61
N GLY A 28 -6.68 9.72 1.49
CA GLY A 28 -7.91 8.96 1.27
C GLY A 28 -8.91 9.08 2.42
N LEU A 29 -8.44 9.13 3.68
CA LEU A 29 -9.31 9.25 4.86
C LEU A 29 -10.02 10.61 4.96
N THR A 30 -9.57 11.63 4.25
CA THR A 30 -10.22 12.95 4.26
C THR A 30 -11.57 12.98 3.54
N SER A 31 -11.81 12.08 2.58
CA SER A 31 -13.10 12.00 1.89
C SER A 31 -13.33 10.65 1.20
N ARG A 32 -14.60 10.25 1.08
CA ARG A 32 -14.98 9.04 0.32
C ARG A 32 -14.55 9.11 -1.15
N HIS A 33 -14.49 10.31 -1.72
CA HIS A 33 -14.02 10.52 -3.10
C HIS A 33 -12.54 10.19 -3.22
N PHE A 34 -11.69 10.75 -2.37
CA PHE A 34 -10.25 10.46 -2.37
C PHE A 34 -9.92 9.04 -1.95
N TRP A 35 -10.70 8.43 -1.06
CA TRP A 35 -10.58 7.01 -0.77
C TRP A 35 -10.72 6.16 -2.03
N ASN A 36 -11.73 6.43 -2.86
CA ASN A 36 -11.95 5.67 -4.10
C ASN A 36 -10.77 5.82 -5.07
N VAL A 37 -10.20 7.03 -5.20
CA VAL A 37 -9.02 7.29 -6.06
C VAL A 37 -7.76 6.64 -5.49
N GLY A 38 -7.52 6.81 -4.19
CA GLY A 38 -6.31 6.34 -3.53
C GLY A 38 -6.21 4.82 -3.49
N ARG A 39 -7.33 4.08 -3.46
CA ARG A 39 -7.31 2.61 -3.44
C ARG A 39 -6.55 1.98 -4.60
N GLU A 40 -6.66 2.54 -5.81
CA GLU A 40 -5.91 2.05 -6.98
C GLU A 40 -4.41 2.18 -6.73
N ARG A 41 -3.97 3.35 -6.24
CA ARG A 41 -2.57 3.59 -5.89
C ARG A 41 -2.07 2.70 -4.76
N MET A 42 -2.87 2.50 -3.70
CA MET A 42 -2.53 1.59 -2.60
C MET A 42 -2.32 0.17 -3.12
N HIS A 43 -3.22 -0.30 -3.99
CA HIS A 43 -3.11 -1.61 -4.59
C HIS A 43 -1.81 -1.77 -5.37
N ASP A 44 -1.44 -0.78 -6.19
CA ASP A 44 -0.18 -0.81 -6.96
C ASP A 44 1.06 -0.84 -6.06
N ILE A 45 1.06 -0.04 -4.98
CA ILE A 45 2.14 -0.04 -3.98
C ILE A 45 2.27 -1.42 -3.34
N TYR A 46 1.17 -1.99 -2.82
CA TYR A 46 1.20 -3.32 -2.22
C TYR A 46 1.57 -4.41 -3.21
N ALA A 47 1.06 -4.37 -4.44
CA ALA A 47 1.41 -5.32 -5.49
C ALA A 47 2.90 -5.26 -5.83
N SER A 48 3.49 -4.06 -5.89
CA SER A 48 4.94 -3.90 -6.13
C SER A 48 5.80 -4.41 -4.96
N PHE A 49 5.33 -4.25 -3.72
CA PHE A 49 6.06 -4.65 -2.53
C PHE A 49 5.94 -6.16 -2.28
N LEU A 50 4.71 -6.68 -2.30
CA LEU A 50 4.38 -8.07 -2.00
C LEU A 50 4.55 -8.98 -3.22
N GLY A 51 4.35 -8.48 -4.44
CA GLY A 51 4.50 -9.25 -5.67
C GLY A 51 5.92 -9.81 -5.87
N ARG A 52 6.95 -9.17 -5.29
CA ARG A 52 8.32 -9.72 -5.27
C ARG A 52 8.45 -11.06 -4.53
N TRP A 53 7.48 -11.37 -3.69
CA TRP A 53 7.39 -12.61 -2.93
C TRP A 53 6.45 -13.63 -3.55
N ALA A 54 5.74 -13.27 -4.61
CA ALA A 54 4.93 -14.24 -5.35
C ALA A 54 5.84 -15.38 -5.82
N HIS A 55 5.42 -16.62 -5.56
CA HIS A 55 6.17 -17.84 -5.89
C HIS A 55 7.48 -18.07 -5.10
N LYS A 56 7.80 -17.24 -4.10
CA LYS A 56 8.90 -17.50 -3.16
C LYS A 56 8.38 -18.25 -1.95
N ASN A 57 9.13 -19.25 -1.49
CA ASN A 57 8.83 -19.95 -0.24
C ASN A 57 9.22 -19.03 0.92
N ILE A 58 8.25 -18.31 1.48
CA ILE A 58 8.47 -17.38 2.60
C ILE A 58 8.59 -18.23 3.86
N VAL A 59 9.82 -18.45 4.32
CA VAL A 59 10.08 -19.13 5.59
C VAL A 59 10.01 -18.09 6.71
N CYS A 60 9.00 -18.18 7.57
CA CYS A 60 8.94 -17.40 8.79
C CYS A 60 9.90 -18.01 9.81
N VAL A 61 11.08 -17.40 9.95
CA VAL A 61 11.97 -17.70 11.07
C VAL A 61 11.43 -16.92 12.27
N GLY A 62 10.74 -17.60 13.17
CA GLY A 62 10.37 -17.04 14.47
C GLY A 62 11.61 -17.02 15.37
N ASP A 63 11.84 -15.92 16.07
CA ASP A 63 12.98 -15.77 17.00
C ASP A 63 12.91 -16.72 18.22
N ASP A 64 11.81 -17.46 18.39
CA ASP A 64 11.55 -18.39 19.51
C ASP A 64 11.75 -19.88 19.17
N VAL A 65 12.32 -20.23 18.02
CA VAL A 65 12.65 -21.64 17.73
C VAL A 65 13.98 -21.98 18.41
N GLN A 66 13.91 -22.41 19.68
CA GLN A 66 15.05 -23.13 20.26
C GLN A 66 15.29 -24.40 19.42
N PRO A 67 16.54 -24.70 19.03
CA PRO A 67 16.85 -25.95 18.38
C PRO A 67 16.52 -27.09 19.34
N ASP A 68 15.65 -28.01 18.90
CA ASP A 68 15.35 -29.23 19.63
C ASP A 68 16.68 -29.92 20.00
N PRO A 69 16.97 -30.16 21.29
CA PRO A 69 18.15 -30.91 21.66
C PRO A 69 17.96 -32.34 21.13
N VAL A 70 18.78 -32.69 20.13
CA VAL A 70 18.87 -34.03 19.55
C VAL A 70 19.04 -35.05 20.70
N SER A 71 18.03 -35.90 20.87
CA SER A 71 18.01 -37.05 21.79
C SER A 71 18.79 -38.23 21.25
#